data_AF-A0A4R0G4H5-F1
#
_entry.id   AF-A0A4R0G4H5-F1
#
_cell.length_a   1.000
_cell.length_b   1.000
_cell.length_c   1.000
_cell.angle_alpha   90.00
_cell.angle_beta   90.00
_cell.angle_gamma   90.00
#
_symmetry.space_group_name_H-M   'P 1'
#
loop_
_entity.id
_entity.type
_entity.pdbx_description
1 polymer ?
#
loop_
_entity_poly.entity_id
_entity_poly.type
_entity_poly.pdbx_seq_one_letter_code
_entity_poly.pdbx_strand_id
1 'polypeptide(L)'
;MSATPQRIKIYQSQELPDMVKLDVSKLGRPWHKLPKLMNDSFDIFDARLSIYFLKKLRVNVALKSMHFAIDQNYKNTQLFTTPFGSIAFSIERTLLLQILHDYYGLGKESRNKSLDVNQPVTKTEDRLKNKIGLDLTRLLIDEEIFGKDVEIKSDNTTVINQWSWCVTFTLEGYEEGSFTLLFDNAHVDQMLAALRSPEREQLASKQTSPTPSQIERLFYSMPLKFSGHVSSLNLTVAQLAKIVPGDIIPVTINETIPVYIGKEQIFDAKIAEDRGKLLLCEFNDRTIEKQYE
;
A
#
# COMPACT_ATOMS: atom_id res chain seq x y z
N MET A 1 18.94 -32.59 23.03
CA MET A 1 17.65 -32.24 22.44
C MET A 1 17.91 -31.68 21.05
N SER A 2 17.77 -32.51 20.03
CA SER A 2 18.05 -32.19 18.62
C SER A 2 16.95 -31.29 18.06
N ALA A 3 17.33 -30.16 17.47
CA ALA A 3 16.41 -29.26 16.80
C ALA A 3 15.82 -29.93 15.56
N THR A 4 14.49 -29.99 15.50
CA THR A 4 13.75 -30.48 14.34
C THR A 4 14.08 -29.60 13.13
N PRO A 5 14.51 -30.17 12.00
CA PRO A 5 14.80 -29.36 10.81
C PRO A 5 13.50 -28.73 10.32
N GLN A 6 13.48 -27.39 10.24
CA GLN A 6 12.39 -26.66 9.59
C GLN A 6 12.29 -27.18 8.15
N ARG A 7 11.18 -27.86 7.83
CA ARG A 7 10.86 -28.29 6.47
C ARG A 7 10.69 -27.06 5.61
N ILE A 8 11.70 -26.74 4.82
CA ILE A 8 11.59 -25.81 3.69
C ILE A 8 10.50 -26.37 2.79
N LYS A 9 9.35 -25.70 2.73
CA LYS A 9 8.29 -26.06 1.79
C LYS A 9 8.75 -25.63 0.40
N ILE A 10 9.10 -26.62 -0.43
CA ILE A 10 9.37 -26.42 -1.85
C ILE A 10 8.01 -26.39 -2.54
N TYR A 11 7.61 -25.22 -3.01
CA TYR A 11 6.40 -25.06 -3.81
C TYR A 11 6.71 -25.48 -5.25
N GLN A 12 5.80 -26.23 -5.90
CA GLN A 12 5.88 -26.43 -7.34
C GLN A 12 5.69 -25.07 -8.04
N SER A 13 6.34 -24.85 -9.19
CA SER A 13 6.33 -23.56 -9.92
C SER A 13 4.92 -23.00 -10.20
N GLN A 14 3.88 -23.86 -10.15
CA GLN A 14 2.48 -23.52 -10.37
C GLN A 14 1.73 -23.07 -9.09
N GLU A 15 2.32 -23.23 -7.90
CA GLU A 15 1.73 -22.85 -6.59
C GLU A 15 2.55 -21.76 -5.87
N LEU A 16 3.34 -20.99 -6.61
CA LEU A 16 4.01 -19.83 -6.03
C LEU A 16 2.97 -18.74 -5.79
N PRO A 17 2.83 -18.19 -4.56
CA PRO A 17 2.10 -16.95 -4.38
C PRO A 17 2.73 -15.88 -5.28
N ASP A 18 1.91 -15.00 -5.85
CA ASP A 18 2.36 -13.95 -6.77
C ASP A 18 3.53 -13.20 -6.14
N MET A 19 4.73 -13.44 -6.68
CA MET A 19 5.95 -12.84 -6.16
C MET A 19 5.94 -11.37 -6.57
N VAL A 20 5.65 -10.49 -5.62
CA VAL A 20 5.72 -9.04 -5.83
C VAL A 20 7.17 -8.68 -6.13
N LYS A 21 7.46 -8.38 -7.39
CA LYS A 21 8.75 -7.84 -7.80
C LYS A 21 8.95 -6.50 -7.10
N LEU A 22 9.89 -6.45 -6.17
CA LEU A 22 10.29 -5.19 -5.53
C LEU A 22 11.06 -4.36 -6.57
N ASP A 23 10.38 -3.37 -7.14
CA ASP A 23 11.03 -2.36 -7.96
C ASP A 23 11.90 -1.46 -7.07
N VAL A 24 13.15 -1.25 -7.48
CA VAL A 24 14.15 -0.43 -6.77
C VAL A 24 13.63 0.99 -6.57
N SER A 25 12.79 1.49 -7.49
CA SER A 25 12.14 2.80 -7.39
C SER A 25 11.19 2.93 -6.18
N LYS A 26 10.76 1.82 -5.59
CA LYS A 26 9.80 1.76 -4.46
C LYS A 26 10.48 1.63 -3.11
N LEU A 27 11.77 1.32 -3.09
CA LEU A 27 12.56 1.26 -1.86
C LEU A 27 12.66 2.67 -1.25
N GLY A 28 12.42 2.77 0.06
CA GLY A 28 12.42 4.05 0.79
C GLY A 28 11.16 4.91 0.62
N ARG A 29 10.22 4.53 -0.27
CA ARG A 29 8.92 5.21 -0.42
C ARG A 29 7.84 4.48 0.39
N PRO A 30 6.99 5.18 1.18
CA PRO A 30 6.03 4.51 2.05
C PRO A 30 4.75 4.09 1.30
N TRP A 31 4.87 3.29 0.24
CA TRP A 31 3.74 2.79 -0.58
C TRP A 31 2.68 2.05 0.26
N HIS A 32 3.11 1.36 1.32
CA HIS A 32 2.23 0.66 2.25
C HIS A 32 1.24 1.60 2.97
N LYS A 33 1.46 2.93 2.96
CA LYS A 33 0.53 3.91 3.54
C LYS A 33 -0.60 4.31 2.59
N LEU A 34 -0.49 4.04 1.29
CA LEU A 34 -1.50 4.43 0.30
C LEU A 34 -2.85 3.72 0.52
N PRO A 35 -2.91 2.40 0.76
CA PRO A 35 -4.17 1.74 1.10
C PRO A 35 -4.83 2.33 2.35
N LYS A 36 -4.02 2.66 3.37
CA LYS A 36 -4.52 3.29 4.60
C LYS A 36 -5.13 4.66 4.30
N LEU A 37 -4.43 5.50 3.53
CA LEU A 37 -4.94 6.82 3.12
C LEU A 37 -6.31 6.73 2.43
N MET A 38 -6.49 5.79 1.50
CA MET A 38 -7.78 5.64 0.81
C MET A 38 -8.86 5.08 1.74
N ASN A 39 -8.51 4.12 2.61
CA ASN A 39 -9.45 3.57 3.58
C ASN A 39 -9.89 4.59 4.63
N ASP A 40 -9.01 5.51 5.03
CA ASP A 40 -9.36 6.61 5.94
C ASP A 40 -10.42 7.55 5.30
N SER A 41 -10.50 7.57 3.96
CA SER A 41 -11.52 8.31 3.18
C SER A 41 -12.71 7.44 2.74
N PHE A 42 -12.87 6.21 3.26
CA PHE A 42 -13.91 5.28 2.82
C PHE A 42 -15.32 5.87 2.94
N ASP A 43 -15.68 6.42 4.10
CA ASP A 43 -17.01 7.01 4.34
C ASP A 43 -17.30 8.20 3.41
N ILE A 44 -16.25 8.96 3.07
CA ILE A 44 -16.35 10.08 2.13
C ILE A 44 -16.63 9.55 0.72
N PHE A 45 -15.92 8.51 0.28
CA PHE A 45 -16.17 7.86 -1.00
C PHE A 45 -17.56 7.25 -1.07
N ASP A 46 -17.97 6.54 -0.03
CA ASP A 46 -19.30 5.93 0.06
C ASP A 46 -20.40 6.98 -0.08
N ALA A 47 -20.33 8.07 0.70
CA ALA A 47 -21.30 9.15 0.63
C ALA A 47 -21.34 9.81 -0.76
N ARG A 48 -20.18 10.09 -1.35
CA ARG A 48 -20.07 10.70 -2.70
C ARG A 48 -20.67 9.80 -3.77
N LEU A 49 -20.32 8.51 -3.76
CA LEU A 49 -20.84 7.51 -4.70
C LEU A 49 -22.35 7.35 -4.52
N SER A 50 -22.83 7.17 -3.30
CA SER A 50 -24.26 7.07 -2.96
C SER A 50 -25.06 8.25 -3.53
N ILE A 51 -24.58 9.48 -3.29
CA ILE A 51 -25.23 10.70 -3.79
C ILE A 51 -25.22 10.75 -5.33
N TYR A 52 -24.10 10.39 -5.96
CA TYR A 52 -23.96 10.37 -7.41
C TYR A 52 -24.96 9.40 -8.05
N PHE A 53 -24.98 8.14 -7.62
CA PHE A 53 -25.87 7.11 -8.15
C PHE A 53 -27.34 7.45 -7.89
N LEU A 54 -27.67 7.99 -6.71
CA LEU A 54 -29.03 8.41 -6.42
C LEU A 54 -29.49 9.56 -7.31
N LYS A 55 -28.67 10.61 -7.47
CA LYS A 55 -29.04 11.80 -8.26
C LYS A 55 -29.07 11.53 -9.75
N LYS A 56 -28.12 10.76 -10.28
CA LYS A 56 -27.94 10.57 -11.74
C LYS A 56 -28.68 9.34 -12.26
N LEU A 57 -28.78 8.28 -11.46
CA LEU A 57 -29.29 6.97 -11.89
C LEU A 57 -30.55 6.55 -11.12
N ARG A 58 -30.91 7.26 -10.05
CA ARG A 58 -32.05 6.92 -9.16
C ARG A 58 -31.93 5.53 -8.54
N VAL A 59 -30.69 5.08 -8.32
CA VAL A 59 -30.38 3.81 -7.67
C VAL A 59 -29.70 4.08 -6.34
N ASN A 60 -30.13 3.36 -5.30
CA ASN A 60 -29.41 3.32 -4.03
C ASN A 60 -28.25 2.34 -4.17
N VAL A 61 -27.05 2.87 -4.05
CA VAL A 61 -25.79 2.14 -4.17
C VAL A 61 -24.92 2.60 -3.02
N ALA A 62 -24.20 1.67 -2.40
CA ALA A 62 -23.19 1.97 -1.39
C ALA A 62 -21.84 1.38 -1.82
N LEU A 63 -20.75 1.89 -1.27
CA LEU A 63 -19.42 1.32 -1.44
C LEU A 63 -19.29 0.08 -0.56
N LYS A 64 -19.05 -1.08 -1.17
CA LYS A 64 -18.90 -2.37 -0.46
C LYS A 64 -17.47 -2.57 0.02
N SER A 65 -16.51 -2.40 -0.88
CA SER A 65 -15.08 -2.51 -0.53
C SER A 65 -14.19 -1.85 -1.58
N MET A 66 -12.96 -1.54 -1.16
CA MET A 66 -11.87 -1.12 -2.04
C MET A 66 -10.75 -2.17 -2.02
N HIS A 67 -10.22 -2.50 -3.19
CA HIS A 67 -9.09 -3.40 -3.36
C HIS A 67 -7.92 -2.65 -3.99
N PHE A 68 -6.71 -2.91 -3.51
CA PHE A 68 -5.50 -2.17 -3.88
C PHE A 68 -4.51 -3.09 -4.55
N ALA A 69 -4.00 -2.67 -5.71
CA ALA A 69 -2.99 -3.41 -6.44
C ALA A 69 -1.86 -2.49 -6.91
N ILE A 70 -0.67 -3.06 -7.07
CA ILE A 70 0.55 -2.36 -7.46
C ILE A 70 1.05 -2.99 -8.76
N ASP A 71 1.63 -2.17 -9.65
CA ASP A 71 2.23 -2.63 -10.92
C ASP A 71 1.33 -3.47 -11.80
N GLN A 72 0.09 -3.03 -12.01
CA GLN A 72 -0.85 -3.78 -12.82
C GLN A 72 -0.82 -3.39 -14.29
N ASN A 73 -0.99 -4.40 -15.13
CA ASN A 73 -1.18 -4.20 -16.56
C ASN A 73 -2.66 -4.10 -16.88
N TYR A 74 -3.08 -2.98 -17.46
CA TYR A 74 -4.44 -2.79 -17.94
C TYR A 74 -4.44 -2.40 -19.41
N LYS A 75 -5.34 -3.02 -20.17
CA LYS A 75 -5.58 -2.71 -21.58
C LYS A 75 -6.92 -2.00 -21.72
N ASN A 76 -7.04 -1.13 -22.71
CA ASN A 76 -8.30 -0.45 -23.07
C ASN A 76 -8.92 0.40 -21.95
N THR A 77 -8.08 1.11 -21.18
CA THR A 77 -8.55 2.04 -20.15
C THR A 77 -8.90 3.39 -20.75
N GLN A 78 -9.82 4.10 -20.12
CA GLN A 78 -10.10 5.50 -20.46
C GLN A 78 -9.05 6.38 -19.79
N LEU A 79 -8.26 7.07 -20.59
CA LEU A 79 -7.14 7.86 -20.11
C LEU A 79 -7.54 9.32 -19.87
N PHE A 80 -6.97 9.90 -18.82
CA PHE A 80 -7.07 11.30 -18.49
C PHE A 80 -5.70 11.90 -18.19
N THR A 81 -5.50 13.14 -18.60
CA THR A 81 -4.33 13.95 -18.26
C THR A 81 -4.66 14.89 -17.11
N THR A 82 -3.71 15.03 -16.20
CA THR A 82 -3.71 16.03 -15.13
C THR A 82 -2.41 16.85 -15.21
N PRO A 83 -2.27 17.95 -14.45
CA PRO A 83 -1.01 18.68 -14.36
C PRO A 83 0.18 17.87 -13.84
N PHE A 84 -0.07 16.72 -13.18
CA PHE A 84 0.97 15.89 -12.58
C PHE A 84 1.40 14.74 -13.48
N GLY A 85 0.49 14.25 -14.33
CA GLY A 85 0.74 13.07 -15.15
C GLY A 85 -0.53 12.50 -15.75
N SER A 86 -0.61 11.17 -15.83
CA SER A 86 -1.76 10.46 -16.36
C SER A 86 -2.49 9.63 -15.30
N ILE A 87 -3.81 9.60 -15.41
CA ILE A 87 -4.71 8.74 -14.64
C ILE A 87 -5.58 8.00 -15.62
N ALA A 88 -5.98 6.78 -15.31
CA ALA A 88 -7.00 6.11 -16.11
C ALA A 88 -8.15 5.57 -15.28
N PHE A 89 -9.24 5.28 -15.98
CA PHE A 89 -10.43 4.65 -15.48
C PHE A 89 -10.70 3.38 -16.27
N SER A 90 -11.02 2.31 -15.57
CA SER A 90 -11.48 1.05 -16.14
C SER A 90 -12.79 0.65 -15.47
N ILE A 91 -13.72 0.08 -16.23
CA ILE A 91 -14.96 -0.46 -15.70
C ILE A 91 -15.23 -1.82 -16.32
N GLU A 92 -15.59 -2.79 -15.49
CA GLU A 92 -16.02 -4.09 -15.99
C GLU A 92 -17.31 -3.95 -16.79
N ARG A 93 -17.39 -4.69 -17.89
CA ARG A 93 -18.53 -4.58 -18.81
C ARG A 93 -19.84 -5.00 -18.15
N THR A 94 -19.82 -5.98 -17.25
CA THR A 94 -20.99 -6.42 -16.48
C THR A 94 -21.59 -5.26 -15.70
N LEU A 95 -20.77 -4.53 -14.93
CA LEU A 95 -21.18 -3.34 -14.19
C LEU A 95 -21.68 -2.23 -15.13
N LEU A 96 -20.98 -1.98 -16.24
CA LEU A 96 -21.38 -0.96 -17.21
C LEU A 96 -22.77 -1.25 -17.79
N LEU A 97 -23.07 -2.51 -18.13
CA LEU A 97 -24.36 -2.90 -18.68
C LEU A 97 -25.48 -2.83 -17.63
N GLN A 98 -25.19 -3.17 -16.37
CA GLN A 98 -26.14 -3.00 -15.27
C GLN A 98 -26.50 -1.51 -15.09
N ILE A 99 -25.49 -0.64 -15.07
CA ILE A 99 -25.69 0.81 -14.99
C ILE A 99 -26.46 1.33 -16.22
N LEU A 100 -26.18 0.78 -17.41
CA LEU A 100 -26.88 1.13 -18.65
C LEU A 100 -28.38 0.82 -18.56
N HIS A 101 -28.73 -0.36 -18.04
CA HIS A 101 -30.14 -0.75 -17.85
C HIS A 101 -30.86 0.20 -16.89
N ASP A 102 -30.24 0.53 -15.76
CA ASP A 102 -30.82 1.46 -14.79
C ASP A 102 -30.88 2.90 -15.36
N TYR A 103 -29.88 3.32 -16.15
CA TYR A 103 -29.87 4.64 -16.84
C TYR A 103 -31.07 4.82 -17.78
N TYR A 104 -31.47 3.76 -18.49
CA TYR A 104 -32.64 3.78 -19.39
C TYR A 104 -33.94 3.32 -18.72
N GLY A 105 -33.93 3.01 -17.42
CA GLY A 105 -35.12 2.59 -16.68
C GLY A 105 -35.69 1.25 -17.17
N LEU A 106 -34.86 0.40 -17.77
CA LEU A 106 -35.24 -0.97 -18.10
C LEU A 106 -35.43 -1.71 -16.75
N GLY A 107 -36.68 -1.96 -16.38
CA GLY A 107 -37.07 -2.34 -15.02
C GLY A 107 -36.35 -3.57 -14.44
N LYS A 108 -36.59 -3.84 -13.15
CA LYS A 108 -35.93 -4.91 -12.37
C LYS A 108 -36.00 -6.30 -13.02
N GLU A 109 -36.96 -6.56 -13.91
CA GLU A 109 -37.06 -7.80 -14.70
C GLU A 109 -35.85 -8.03 -15.62
N SER A 110 -35.18 -6.95 -16.08
CA SER A 110 -34.00 -7.03 -16.93
C SER A 110 -32.69 -7.33 -16.17
N ARG A 111 -32.67 -7.28 -14.83
CA ARG A 111 -31.49 -7.65 -14.02
C ARG A 111 -31.32 -9.16 -13.90
N ASN A 112 -32.40 -9.92 -14.03
CA ASN A 112 -32.40 -11.38 -13.98
C ASN A 112 -32.12 -12.02 -15.35
N LYS A 113 -32.03 -11.22 -16.41
CA LYS A 113 -31.62 -11.70 -17.73
C LYS A 113 -30.09 -11.68 -17.76
N SER A 114 -29.48 -12.84 -18.00
CA SER A 114 -28.03 -12.95 -18.16
C SER A 114 -27.57 -11.92 -19.18
N LEU A 115 -26.72 -10.98 -18.75
CA LEU A 115 -26.14 -9.97 -19.62
C LEU A 115 -25.26 -10.70 -20.63
N ASP A 116 -25.55 -10.55 -21.91
CA ASP A 116 -24.77 -11.20 -22.96
C ASP A 116 -23.48 -10.41 -23.20
N VAL A 117 -22.47 -10.68 -22.38
CA VAL A 117 -21.14 -10.06 -22.42
C VAL A 117 -20.38 -10.42 -23.71
N ASN A 118 -20.88 -11.36 -24.51
CA ASN A 118 -20.24 -11.78 -25.77
C ASN A 118 -20.68 -10.93 -26.98
N GLN A 119 -21.70 -10.07 -26.84
CA GLN A 119 -22.12 -9.21 -27.94
C GLN A 119 -21.06 -8.13 -28.25
N PRO A 120 -20.98 -7.64 -29.50
CA PRO A 120 -20.12 -6.51 -29.81
C PRO A 120 -20.44 -5.28 -28.94
N VAL A 121 -19.42 -4.51 -28.55
CA VAL A 121 -19.59 -3.28 -27.78
C VAL A 121 -20.41 -2.28 -28.60
N THR A 122 -21.50 -1.79 -28.02
CA THR A 122 -22.36 -0.81 -28.70
C THR A 122 -21.85 0.62 -28.51
N LYS A 123 -22.21 1.52 -29.46
CA LYS A 123 -21.90 2.96 -29.32
C LYS A 123 -22.51 3.59 -28.07
N THR A 124 -23.61 3.03 -27.58
CA THR A 124 -24.28 3.51 -26.36
C THR A 124 -23.48 3.14 -25.12
N GLU A 125 -22.93 1.92 -25.06
CA GLU A 125 -22.00 1.50 -24.01
C GLU A 125 -20.77 2.43 -23.96
N ASP A 126 -20.12 2.67 -25.09
CA ASP A 126 -18.92 3.53 -25.12
C ASP A 126 -19.22 4.97 -24.67
N ARG A 127 -20.37 5.53 -25.08
CA ARG A 127 -20.79 6.87 -24.65
C ARG A 127 -21.04 6.92 -23.14
N LEU A 128 -21.68 5.89 -22.59
CA LEU A 128 -21.94 5.83 -21.16
C LEU A 128 -20.64 5.64 -20.37
N LYS A 129 -19.77 4.74 -20.83
CA LYS A 129 -18.43 4.50 -20.26
C LYS A 129 -17.65 5.81 -20.18
N ASN A 130 -17.56 6.54 -21.28
CA ASN A 130 -16.79 7.79 -21.32
C ASN A 130 -17.34 8.86 -20.37
N LYS A 131 -18.67 8.94 -20.25
CA LYS A 131 -19.35 9.88 -19.35
C LYS A 131 -19.12 9.51 -17.89
N ILE A 132 -19.40 8.27 -17.52
CA ILE A 132 -19.28 7.80 -16.14
C ILE A 132 -17.81 7.79 -15.70
N GLY A 133 -16.90 7.39 -16.57
CA GLY A 133 -15.48 7.38 -16.25
C GLY A 133 -14.96 8.76 -15.88
N LEU A 134 -15.32 9.80 -16.64
CA LEU A 134 -14.94 11.17 -16.31
C LEU A 134 -15.61 11.66 -15.03
N ASP A 135 -16.92 11.42 -14.88
CA ASP A 135 -17.70 11.86 -13.72
C ASP A 135 -17.18 11.21 -12.42
N LEU A 136 -16.95 9.89 -12.40
CA LEU A 136 -16.45 9.16 -11.24
C LEU A 136 -15.00 9.50 -10.93
N THR A 137 -14.15 9.68 -11.95
CA THR A 137 -12.75 10.10 -11.73
C THR A 137 -12.71 11.47 -11.06
N ARG A 138 -13.51 12.44 -11.51
CA ARG A 138 -13.62 13.76 -10.86
C ARG A 138 -14.25 13.73 -9.48
N LEU A 139 -15.19 12.80 -9.25
CA LEU A 139 -15.85 12.66 -7.95
C LEU A 139 -14.90 12.14 -6.87
N LEU A 140 -14.03 11.21 -7.24
CA LEU A 140 -13.14 10.48 -6.35
C LEU A 140 -11.74 11.10 -6.23
N ILE A 141 -11.34 11.95 -7.17
CA ILE A 141 -10.08 12.68 -7.15
C ILE A 141 -10.37 14.12 -6.74
N ASP A 142 -9.99 14.44 -5.51
CA ASP A 142 -10.27 15.73 -4.90
C ASP A 142 -9.08 16.22 -4.07
N GLU A 143 -9.12 17.50 -3.69
CA GLU A 143 -8.11 18.18 -2.89
C GLU A 143 -7.83 17.45 -1.57
N GLU A 144 -8.83 16.84 -0.94
CA GLU A 144 -8.63 16.07 0.30
C GLU A 144 -7.67 14.88 0.12
N ILE A 145 -7.63 14.26 -1.06
CA ILE A 145 -6.84 13.04 -1.31
C ILE A 145 -5.49 13.39 -1.93
N PHE A 146 -5.48 14.36 -2.86
CA PHE A 146 -4.29 14.76 -3.61
C PHE A 146 -3.59 16.01 -3.05
N GLY A 147 -4.19 16.65 -2.05
CA GLY A 147 -3.71 17.89 -1.44
C GLY A 147 -3.86 19.14 -2.31
N LYS A 148 -4.41 19.01 -3.53
CA LYS A 148 -4.63 20.09 -4.51
C LYS A 148 -5.82 19.77 -5.40
N ASP A 149 -6.52 20.80 -5.85
CA ASP A 149 -7.50 20.67 -6.93
C ASP A 149 -6.81 20.22 -8.22
N VAL A 150 -7.41 19.24 -8.91
CA VAL A 150 -6.82 18.57 -10.06
C VAL A 150 -7.74 18.71 -11.27
N GLU A 151 -7.31 19.50 -12.25
CA GLU A 151 -8.04 19.59 -13.51
C GLU A 151 -7.84 18.30 -14.33
N ILE A 152 -8.92 17.56 -14.55
CA ILE A 152 -8.93 16.29 -15.29
C ILE A 152 -9.47 16.50 -16.71
N LYS A 153 -8.64 16.21 -17.71
CA LYS A 153 -8.96 16.29 -19.15
C LYS A 153 -8.86 14.91 -19.80
N SER A 154 -9.76 14.59 -20.73
CA SER A 154 -9.67 13.34 -21.49
C SER A 154 -8.45 13.34 -22.40
N ASP A 155 -7.71 12.23 -22.39
CA ASP A 155 -6.62 11.96 -23.34
C ASP A 155 -6.98 10.75 -24.18
N ASN A 156 -6.97 10.94 -25.50
CA ASN A 156 -7.26 9.87 -26.47
C ASN A 156 -6.04 9.49 -27.32
N THR A 157 -4.86 10.02 -26.97
CA THR A 157 -3.65 9.94 -27.80
C THR A 157 -2.55 9.10 -27.15
N THR A 158 -2.39 9.22 -25.84
CA THR A 158 -1.36 8.50 -25.10
C THR A 158 -1.81 7.05 -24.84
N VAL A 159 -0.86 6.11 -24.91
CA VAL A 159 -1.09 4.69 -24.63
C VAL A 159 -0.25 4.29 -23.41
N ILE A 160 -0.92 3.96 -22.31
CA ILE A 160 -0.30 3.51 -21.06
C ILE A 160 -0.94 2.20 -20.65
N ASN A 161 -0.15 1.14 -20.64
CA ASN A 161 -0.62 -0.20 -20.27
C ASN A 161 -0.15 -0.64 -18.88
N GLN A 162 0.87 0.03 -18.32
CA GLN A 162 1.45 -0.32 -17.03
C GLN A 162 1.18 0.78 -16.02
N TRP A 163 0.54 0.41 -14.91
CA TRP A 163 0.06 1.34 -13.90
C TRP A 163 0.69 1.06 -12.56
N SER A 164 1.21 2.12 -11.95
CA SER A 164 1.96 2.06 -10.70
C SER A 164 1.10 1.61 -9.53
N TRP A 165 -0.12 2.15 -9.45
CA TRP A 165 -1.06 1.84 -8.38
C TRP A 165 -2.50 1.86 -8.87
N CYS A 166 -3.30 0.92 -8.40
CA CYS A 166 -4.67 0.73 -8.80
C CYS A 166 -5.59 0.60 -7.58
N VAL A 167 -6.75 1.24 -7.65
CA VAL A 167 -7.80 1.14 -6.64
C VAL A 167 -9.08 0.67 -7.31
N THR A 168 -9.52 -0.54 -6.97
CA THR A 168 -10.74 -1.16 -7.49
C THR A 168 -11.86 -1.03 -6.47
N PHE A 169 -12.99 -0.49 -6.91
CA PHE A 169 -14.17 -0.24 -6.10
C PHE A 169 -15.24 -1.28 -6.43
N THR A 170 -15.81 -1.89 -5.40
CA THR A 170 -16.98 -2.78 -5.51
C THR A 170 -18.17 -2.11 -4.85
N LEU A 171 -19.34 -2.22 -5.46
CA LEU A 171 -20.53 -1.49 -5.07
C LEU A 171 -21.61 -2.44 -4.55
N GLU A 172 -22.20 -2.12 -3.41
CA GLU A 172 -23.43 -2.76 -2.93
C GLU A 172 -24.61 -2.23 -3.75
N GLY A 173 -25.43 -3.13 -4.29
CA GLY A 173 -26.46 -2.81 -5.29
C GLY A 173 -26.10 -3.24 -6.72
N TYR A 174 -24.81 -3.55 -6.97
CA TYR A 174 -24.32 -4.19 -8.20
C TYR A 174 -23.45 -5.40 -7.83
N GLU A 175 -24.06 -6.58 -7.69
CA GLU A 175 -23.37 -7.79 -7.20
C GLU A 175 -22.29 -8.31 -8.14
N GLU A 176 -22.38 -8.01 -9.44
CA GLU A 176 -21.45 -8.49 -10.46
C GLU A 176 -20.76 -7.34 -11.19
N GLY A 177 -19.73 -6.81 -10.54
CA GLY A 177 -18.66 -6.12 -11.24
C GLY A 177 -18.00 -5.01 -10.44
N SER A 178 -16.94 -4.46 -11.02
CA SER A 178 -16.13 -3.43 -10.38
C SER A 178 -15.70 -2.33 -11.36
N PHE A 179 -15.26 -1.20 -10.81
CA PHE A 179 -14.51 -0.20 -11.58
C PHE A 179 -13.20 0.13 -10.86
N THR A 180 -12.19 0.52 -11.63
CA THR A 180 -10.83 0.75 -11.15
C THR A 180 -10.34 2.12 -11.58
N LEU A 181 -9.76 2.85 -10.62
CA LEU A 181 -8.92 4.02 -10.90
C LEU A 181 -7.45 3.60 -10.94
N LEU A 182 -6.73 4.07 -11.94
CA LEU A 182 -5.34 3.73 -12.19
C LEU A 182 -4.46 4.98 -12.14
N PHE A 183 -3.37 4.90 -11.39
CA PHE A 183 -2.46 6.00 -11.10
C PHE A 183 -1.06 5.68 -11.60
N ASP A 184 -0.43 6.66 -12.24
CA ASP A 184 0.98 6.60 -12.60
C ASP A 184 1.88 6.94 -11.40
N ASN A 185 3.20 6.89 -11.60
CA ASN A 185 4.17 7.20 -10.54
C ASN A 185 4.06 8.65 -10.05
N ALA A 186 3.74 9.60 -10.94
CA ALA A 186 3.68 11.01 -10.57
C ALA A 186 2.51 11.29 -9.60
N HIS A 187 1.36 10.66 -9.84
CA HIS A 187 0.21 10.73 -8.92
C HIS A 187 0.50 10.06 -7.59
N VAL A 188 1.12 8.88 -7.62
CA VAL A 188 1.51 8.19 -6.39
C VAL A 188 2.46 9.06 -5.56
N ASP A 189 3.43 9.72 -6.20
CA ASP A 189 4.36 10.60 -5.52
C ASP A 189 3.70 11.83 -4.91
N GLN A 190 2.70 12.41 -5.57
CA GLN A 190 1.88 13.49 -5.01
C GLN A 190 1.08 13.03 -3.79
N MET A 191 0.42 11.88 -3.86
CA MET A 191 -0.33 11.31 -2.72
C MET A 191 0.60 11.04 -1.52
N LEU A 192 1.80 10.50 -1.79
CA LEU A 192 2.81 10.29 -0.76
C LEU A 192 3.39 11.60 -0.23
N ALA A 193 3.53 12.64 -1.05
CA ALA A 193 3.95 13.96 -0.60
C ALA A 193 2.90 14.63 0.29
N ALA A 194 1.62 14.53 -0.06
CA ALA A 194 0.50 15.04 0.75
C ALA A 194 0.44 14.36 2.14
N LEU A 195 0.87 13.10 2.25
CA LEU A 195 1.03 12.40 3.52
C LEU A 195 2.20 12.92 4.38
N ARG A 196 3.19 13.58 3.78
CA ARG A 196 4.34 14.20 4.47
C ARG A 196 4.08 15.65 4.85
N SER A 197 2.98 16.25 4.39
CA SER A 197 2.68 17.65 4.64
C SER A 197 2.41 17.90 6.14
N PRO A 198 3.04 18.93 6.75
CA PRO A 198 2.94 19.21 8.19
C PRO A 198 1.52 19.56 8.65
N GLU A 199 0.63 20.02 7.77
CA GLU A 199 -0.79 20.26 8.08
C GLU A 199 -1.55 18.97 8.41
N ARG A 200 -1.23 17.86 7.73
CA ARG A 200 -1.81 16.53 8.04
C ARG A 200 -1.16 15.90 9.25
N GLU A 201 0.11 16.22 9.53
CA GLU A 201 0.73 15.94 10.83
C GLU A 201 0.09 16.75 11.97
N GLN A 202 -0.43 17.95 11.72
CA GLN A 202 -1.18 18.73 12.73
C GLN A 202 -2.60 18.21 13.00
N LEU A 203 -3.25 17.62 12.00
CA LEU A 203 -4.52 16.90 12.18
C LEU A 203 -4.28 15.50 12.79
N ALA A 204 -3.21 14.82 12.40
CA ALA A 204 -2.76 13.57 13.03
C ALA A 204 -2.17 13.80 14.44
N SER A 205 -1.69 15.00 14.79
CA SER A 205 -1.21 15.33 16.14
C SER A 205 -2.34 15.66 17.12
N LYS A 206 -3.60 15.71 16.65
CA LYS A 206 -4.77 15.49 17.53
C LYS A 206 -4.92 14.02 17.93
N GLN A 207 -4.28 13.08 17.23
CA GLN A 207 -3.96 11.80 17.86
C GLN A 207 -2.75 12.06 18.75
N THR A 208 -3.02 12.07 20.05
CA THR A 208 -2.03 12.13 21.13
C THR A 208 -0.75 11.42 20.69
N SER A 209 0.38 12.14 20.69
CA SER A 209 1.69 11.52 20.51
C SER A 209 1.73 10.25 21.37
N PRO A 210 2.10 9.09 20.78
CA PRO A 210 1.91 7.82 21.46
C PRO A 210 2.63 7.89 22.79
N THR A 211 1.89 7.61 23.86
CA THR A 211 2.46 7.61 25.22
C THR A 211 3.66 6.65 25.24
N PRO A 212 4.64 6.85 26.14
CA PRO A 212 5.77 5.93 26.28
C PRO A 212 5.34 4.46 26.33
N SER A 213 4.21 4.17 26.99
CA SER A 213 3.61 2.84 27.06
C SER A 213 3.06 2.28 25.73
N GLN A 214 2.57 3.15 24.83
CA GLN A 214 2.14 2.75 23.49
C GLN A 214 3.32 2.51 22.56
N ILE A 215 4.38 3.32 22.68
CA ILE A 215 5.64 3.12 21.96
C ILE A 215 6.28 1.79 22.39
N GLU A 216 6.32 1.52 23.70
CA GLU A 216 6.78 0.22 24.22
C GLU A 216 5.96 -0.94 23.66
N ARG A 217 4.62 -0.88 23.67
CA ARG A 217 3.80 -1.94 23.08
C ARG A 217 4.08 -2.13 21.59
N LEU A 218 4.21 -1.05 20.81
CA LEU A 218 4.57 -1.12 19.40
C LEU A 218 5.92 -1.80 19.21
N PHE A 219 6.95 -1.38 19.96
CA PHE A 219 8.28 -2.00 19.93
C PHE A 219 8.28 -3.48 20.33
N TYR A 220 7.55 -3.85 21.38
CA TYR A 220 7.48 -5.24 21.86
C TYR A 220 6.54 -6.13 21.03
N SER A 221 5.59 -5.53 20.30
CA SER A 221 4.67 -6.24 19.40
C SER A 221 5.23 -6.46 17.99
N MET A 222 6.35 -5.80 17.64
CA MET A 222 7.01 -6.05 16.36
C MET A 222 7.48 -7.51 16.27
N PRO A 223 7.15 -8.24 15.19
CA PRO A 223 7.46 -9.66 15.05
C PRO A 223 8.97 -9.92 14.85
N LEU A 224 9.76 -8.86 14.64
CA LEU A 224 11.18 -8.92 14.36
C LEU A 224 11.95 -8.17 15.45
N LYS A 225 12.90 -8.86 16.07
CA LYS A 225 13.83 -8.29 17.05
C LYS A 225 15.25 -8.45 16.52
N PHE A 226 15.95 -7.34 16.42
CA PHE A 226 17.38 -7.32 16.16
C PHE A 226 18.12 -7.44 17.50
N SER A 227 19.06 -8.37 17.59
CA SER A 227 19.93 -8.52 18.75
C SER A 227 21.38 -8.39 18.31
N GLY A 228 22.16 -7.58 19.03
CA GLY A 228 23.60 -7.44 18.81
C GLY A 228 24.36 -7.54 20.14
N HIS A 229 25.49 -8.22 20.13
CA HIS A 229 26.35 -8.34 21.31
C HIS A 229 27.36 -7.18 21.35
N VAL A 230 27.05 -6.19 22.17
CA VAL A 230 27.82 -4.93 22.30
C VAL A 230 29.18 -5.15 22.93
N SER A 231 29.24 -5.95 24.00
CA SER A 231 30.49 -6.33 24.66
C SER A 231 30.33 -7.61 25.47
N SER A 232 31.44 -8.26 25.76
CA SER A 232 31.54 -9.40 26.65
C SER A 232 32.77 -9.27 27.54
N LEU A 233 32.63 -9.64 28.81
CA LEU A 233 33.73 -9.71 29.77
C LEU A 233 33.79 -11.10 30.37
N ASN A 234 34.93 -11.76 30.22
CA ASN A 234 35.15 -13.08 30.80
C ASN A 234 35.69 -12.93 32.23
N LEU A 235 34.90 -13.37 33.21
CA LEU A 235 35.28 -13.37 34.63
C LEU A 235 35.26 -14.78 35.18
N THR A 236 36.20 -15.08 36.07
CA THR A 236 36.16 -16.32 36.86
C THR A 236 35.09 -16.24 37.95
N VAL A 237 34.59 -17.39 38.40
CA VAL A 237 33.61 -17.46 39.50
C VAL A 237 34.12 -16.78 40.77
N ALA A 238 35.42 -16.91 41.06
CA ALA A 238 36.05 -16.27 42.21
C ALA A 238 36.12 -14.74 42.10
N GLN A 239 36.25 -14.19 40.88
CA GLN A 239 36.20 -12.75 40.63
C GLN A 239 34.77 -12.22 40.75
N LEU A 240 33.80 -12.92 40.16
CA LEU A 240 32.38 -12.61 40.30
C LEU A 240 31.92 -12.55 41.76
N ALA A 241 32.38 -13.49 42.59
CA ALA A 241 32.05 -13.54 44.03
C ALA A 241 32.63 -12.37 44.85
N LYS A 242 33.61 -11.63 44.31
CA LYS A 242 34.26 -10.51 44.99
C LYS A 242 33.71 -9.15 44.58
N ILE A 243 32.85 -9.09 43.56
CA ILE A 243 32.25 -7.84 43.08
C ILE A 243 31.32 -7.28 44.16
N VAL A 244 31.55 -6.04 44.56
CA VAL A 244 30.70 -5.31 45.51
C VAL A 244 30.05 -4.09 44.86
N PRO A 245 28.89 -3.62 45.38
CA PRO A 245 28.28 -2.38 44.91
C PRO A 245 29.27 -1.21 44.99
N GLY A 246 29.50 -0.53 43.87
CA GLY A 246 30.48 0.55 43.75
C GLY A 246 31.74 0.19 42.96
N ASP A 247 31.98 -1.09 42.70
CA ASP A 247 33.08 -1.52 41.84
C ASP A 247 32.87 -1.08 40.38
N ILE A 248 33.94 -0.58 39.77
CA ILE A 248 33.95 -0.19 38.35
C ILE A 248 34.45 -1.37 37.53
N ILE A 249 33.58 -1.92 36.69
CA ILE A 249 33.91 -3.02 35.79
C ILE A 249 34.33 -2.43 34.43
N PRO A 250 35.61 -2.50 34.04
CA PRO A 250 36.04 -2.00 32.74
C PRO A 250 35.53 -2.95 31.65
N VAL A 251 34.80 -2.40 30.69
CA VAL A 251 34.23 -3.13 29.55
C VAL A 251 34.61 -2.38 28.28
N THR A 252 35.19 -3.09 27.30
CA THR A 252 35.49 -2.54 25.98
C THR A 252 34.34 -2.83 25.03
N ILE A 253 33.74 -1.79 24.47
CA ILE A 253 32.70 -1.94 23.44
C ILE A 253 33.36 -2.31 22.12
N ASN A 254 32.80 -3.30 21.42
CA ASN A 254 33.31 -3.67 20.10
C ASN A 254 33.01 -2.56 19.09
N GLU A 255 33.99 -2.19 18.25
CA GLU A 255 33.80 -1.17 17.21
C GLU A 255 32.73 -1.57 16.18
N THR A 256 32.68 -2.86 15.86
CA THR A 256 31.70 -3.46 14.97
C THR A 256 31.03 -4.64 15.68
N ILE A 257 29.71 -4.71 15.60
CA ILE A 257 28.91 -5.76 16.21
C ILE A 257 28.15 -6.56 15.16
N PRO A 258 28.15 -7.90 15.27
CA PRO A 258 27.25 -8.73 14.49
C PRO A 258 25.82 -8.54 14.98
N VAL A 259 24.90 -8.27 14.04
CA VAL A 259 23.48 -8.09 14.30
C VAL A 259 22.70 -9.30 13.81
N TYR A 260 21.86 -9.84 14.68
CA TYR A 260 21.11 -11.08 14.46
C TYR A 260 19.61 -10.84 14.43
N ILE A 261 18.90 -11.63 13.62
CA ILE A 261 17.47 -11.87 13.77
C ILE A 261 17.32 -13.33 14.23
N GLY A 262 16.86 -13.54 15.47
CA GLY A 262 16.80 -14.87 16.05
C GLY A 262 18.20 -15.48 16.25
N LYS A 263 18.58 -16.44 15.40
CA LYS A 263 19.91 -17.09 15.43
C LYS A 263 20.76 -16.79 14.19
N GLU A 264 20.21 -16.08 13.23
CA GLU A 264 20.87 -15.79 11.96
C GLU A 264 21.50 -14.40 12.02
N GLN A 265 22.79 -14.31 11.73
CA GLN A 265 23.49 -13.04 11.60
C GLN A 265 23.14 -12.43 10.24
N ILE A 266 22.60 -11.22 10.23
CA ILE A 266 22.15 -10.56 9.00
C ILE A 266 23.23 -9.63 8.47
N PHE A 267 23.83 -8.81 9.33
CA PHE A 267 24.89 -7.85 8.95
C PHE A 267 25.79 -7.54 10.14
N ASP A 268 26.92 -6.89 9.82
CA ASP A 268 27.80 -6.27 10.80
C ASP A 268 27.49 -4.76 10.84
N ALA A 269 27.37 -4.17 12.03
CA ALA A 269 27.09 -2.74 12.20
C ALA A 269 28.04 -2.10 13.21
N LYS A 270 28.40 -0.83 12.99
CA LYS A 270 29.09 -0.03 13.99
C LYS A 270 28.13 0.54 15.01
N ILE A 271 28.65 0.81 16.20
CA ILE A 271 27.90 1.48 17.25
C ILE A 271 28.37 2.93 17.35
N ALA A 272 27.43 3.85 17.24
CA ALA A 272 27.65 5.26 17.56
C ALA A 272 26.81 5.65 18.79
N GLU A 273 27.35 6.54 19.62
CA GLU A 273 26.60 7.15 20.72
C GLU A 273 26.14 8.55 20.29
N ASP A 274 24.84 8.83 20.48
CA ASP A 274 24.26 10.17 20.30
C ASP A 274 23.30 10.45 21.46
N ARG A 275 23.66 11.44 22.29
CA ARG A 275 22.83 11.96 23.40
C ARG A 275 22.33 10.87 24.36
N GLY A 276 23.21 9.95 24.75
CA GLY A 276 22.93 8.84 25.65
C GLY A 276 22.22 7.65 25.01
N LYS A 277 22.10 7.63 23.68
CA LYS A 277 21.50 6.50 22.94
C LYS A 277 22.57 5.83 22.09
N LEU A 278 22.53 4.50 22.05
CA LEU A 278 23.35 3.71 21.13
C LEU A 278 22.58 3.49 19.83
N LEU A 279 23.20 3.86 18.72
CA LEU A 279 22.68 3.73 17.37
C LEU A 279 23.52 2.73 16.60
N LEU A 280 22.86 1.88 15.82
CA LEU A 280 23.51 1.05 14.82
C LEU A 280 23.71 1.89 13.56
N CYS A 281 24.96 1.99 13.12
CA CYS A 281 25.40 2.78 11.98
C CYS A 281 26.26 1.91 11.06
N GLU A 282 26.45 2.34 9.80
CA GLU A 282 27.31 1.67 8.81
C GLU A 282 27.04 0.15 8.68
N PHE A 283 25.98 -0.19 7.95
CA PHE A 283 25.58 -1.58 7.71
C PHE A 283 26.47 -2.22 6.65
N ASN A 284 27.26 -3.21 7.05
CA ASN A 284 28.03 -4.04 6.14
C ASN A 284 27.30 -5.38 5.95
N ASP A 285 26.63 -5.51 4.80
CA ASP A 285 25.95 -6.74 4.43
C ASP A 285 26.97 -7.85 4.15
N ARG A 286 26.68 -9.04 4.68
CA ARG A 286 27.39 -10.28 4.36
C ARG A 286 26.73 -11.06 3.23
N THR A 287 25.93 -10.43 2.38
CA THR A 287 25.43 -11.09 1.17
C THR A 287 26.62 -11.57 0.36
N ILE A 288 26.87 -12.88 0.44
CA ILE A 288 27.63 -13.63 -0.55
C ILE A 288 26.81 -13.45 -1.83
N GLU A 289 27.17 -12.45 -2.64
CA GLU A 289 26.81 -12.43 -4.03
C GLU A 289 27.35 -13.73 -4.62
N LYS A 290 26.50 -14.75 -4.73
CA LYS A 290 26.75 -15.82 -5.68
C LYS A 290 26.65 -15.17 -7.05
N GLN A 291 27.79 -14.77 -7.60
CA GLN A 291 27.94 -14.57 -9.03
C GLN A 291 27.52 -15.89 -9.70
N TYR A 292 26.33 -15.89 -10.29
CA TYR A 292 25.95 -16.93 -11.24
C TYR A 292 26.58 -16.53 -12.56
N GLU A 293 27.66 -17.22 -12.92
CA GLU A 293 28.06 -17.43 -14.32
C GLU A 293 26.96 -18.18 -15.08
#